data_AF-A0A0K6HXN8-F1
#
_entry.id   AF-A0A0K6HXN8-F1
#
_cell.length_a   1.000
_cell.length_b   1.000
_cell.length_c   1.000
_cell.angle_alpha   90.00
_cell.angle_beta   90.00
_cell.angle_gamma   90.00
#
_symmetry.space_group_name_H-M   'P 1'
#
loop_
_entity.id
_entity.type
_entity.pdbx_description
1 polymer ?
#
loop_
_entity_poly.entity_id
_entity_poly.type
_entity_poly.pdbx_seq_one_letter_code
_entity_poly.pdbx_strand_id
1 'polypeptide(L)' 'MLAQTVLLPCPCQPKAAGESDPDEFISHLAELYKKGLFPFDKLITFYEFDEINAAIHASETGVAIKPVLRMA' A
#
# COMPACT_ATOMS: atom_id res chain seq x y z
N MET A 1 34.29 1.06 -34.08
CA MET A 1 33.36 0.26 -34.91
C MET A 1 33.75 -1.20 -34.66
N LEU A 2 33.09 -2.03 -33.86
CA LEU A 2 31.78 -2.02 -33.19
C LEU A 2 31.96 -2.83 -31.89
N ALA A 3 31.65 -2.24 -30.74
CA ALA A 3 31.45 -2.96 -29.48
C ALA A 3 30.24 -2.30 -28.80
N GLN A 4 29.05 -2.53 -29.35
CA GLN A 4 27.81 -2.10 -28.71
C GLN A 4 27.40 -3.19 -27.72
N THR A 5 27.78 -2.93 -26.48
CA THR A 5 27.08 -3.37 -25.28
C THR A 5 25.61 -2.95 -25.37
N VAL A 6 24.72 -3.86 -25.72
CA VAL A 6 23.33 -3.81 -25.26
C VAL A 6 22.90 -5.26 -25.00
N LEU A 7 23.15 -5.69 -23.77
CA LEU A 7 22.20 -6.54 -23.05
C LEU A 7 20.82 -5.93 -23.33
N LEU A 8 19.99 -6.58 -24.14
CA LEU A 8 18.58 -6.27 -24.21
C LEU A 8 17.91 -6.98 -23.03
N PRO A 9 17.60 -6.31 -21.91
CA PRO A 9 16.59 -6.83 -21.02
C PRO A 9 15.27 -6.68 -21.77
N CYS A 10 14.64 -7.81 -22.06
CA CYS A 10 13.27 -7.86 -22.54
C CYS A 10 12.38 -7.00 -21.63
N PRO A 11 11.78 -5.87 -22.08
CA PRO A 11 10.88 -5.10 -21.23
C PRO A 11 9.46 -5.67 -21.40
N CYS A 12 9.34 -6.98 -21.33
CA CYS A 12 8.05 -7.65 -21.19
C CYS A 12 8.01 -8.18 -19.76
N GLN A 13 7.97 -7.27 -18.78
CA GLN A 13 7.49 -7.66 -17.45
C GLN A 13 6.04 -8.10 -17.68
N PRO A 14 5.67 -9.37 -17.43
CA PRO A 14 4.27 -9.74 -17.42
C PRO A 14 3.65 -9.12 -16.18
N LYS A 15 3.36 -7.81 -16.20
CA LYS A 15 2.36 -7.24 -15.28
C LYS A 15 1.11 -8.04 -15.54
N ALA A 16 0.60 -8.71 -14.51
CA ALA A 16 -0.68 -9.39 -14.63
C ALA A 16 -1.68 -8.36 -15.19
N ALA A 17 -2.41 -8.70 -16.25
CA ALA A 17 -3.39 -7.77 -16.82
C ALA A 17 -4.44 -7.44 -15.74
N GLY A 18 -4.26 -6.32 -15.04
CA GLY A 18 -4.98 -5.98 -13.82
C GLY A 18 -4.12 -5.45 -12.66
N GLU A 19 -2.80 -5.51 -12.77
CA GLU A 19 -1.88 -4.93 -11.78
C GLU A 19 -1.80 -3.42 -11.99
N SER A 20 -2.36 -2.66 -11.05
CA SER A 20 -2.24 -1.20 -11.04
C SER A 20 -0.82 -0.80 -10.65
N ASP A 21 -0.24 0.22 -11.30
CA ASP A 21 1.06 0.75 -10.87
C ASP A 21 0.89 1.34 -9.46
N PRO A 22 1.55 0.78 -8.43
CA PRO A 22 1.33 1.18 -7.05
C PRO A 22 1.73 2.64 -6.82
N ASP A 23 2.75 3.13 -7.52
CA ASP A 23 3.21 4.52 -7.42
C ASP A 23 2.16 5.52 -7.92
N GLU A 24 1.52 5.23 -9.05
CA GLU A 24 0.45 6.07 -9.60
C GLU A 24 -0.83 5.96 -8.75
N PHE A 25 -1.18 4.74 -8.33
CA PHE A 25 -2.40 4.47 -7.59
C PHE A 25 -2.40 5.08 -6.19
N ILE A 26 -1.30 4.94 -5.44
CA ILE A 26 -1.17 5.54 -4.09
C ILE A 26 -1.20 7.06 -4.19
N SER A 27 -0.54 7.64 -5.19
CA SER A 27 -0.56 9.09 -5.44
C SER A 27 -1.98 9.60 -5.66
N HIS A 28 -2.76 8.90 -6.50
CA HIS A 28 -4.16 9.25 -6.76
C HIS A 28 -5.04 9.14 -5.50
N LEU A 29 -4.89 8.07 -4.71
CA LEU A 29 -5.62 7.89 -3.45
C LEU A 29 -5.30 8.99 -2.42
N ALA A 30 -4.03 9.40 -2.33
CA ALA A 30 -3.60 10.48 -1.45
C ALA A 30 -4.23 11.82 -1.84
N GLU A 31 -4.36 12.10 -3.14
CA GLU A 31 -5.06 13.29 -3.63
C GLU A 31 -6.56 13.27 -3.30
N LEU A 32 -7.22 12.12 -3.46
CA LEU A 32 -8.64 11.97 -3.12
C LEU A 32 -8.90 12.15 -1.62
N TYR A 33 -7.96 11.69 -0.78
CA TYR A 33 -8.00 11.96 0.66
C TYR A 33 -7.86 13.43 0.98
N LYS A 34 -6.89 14.13 0.36
CA LYS A 34 -6.72 15.58 0.51
C LYS A 34 -7.95 16.38 0.08
N LYS A 35 -8.69 15.88 -0.92
CA LYS A 35 -9.97 16.46 -1.39
C LYS A 35 -11.16 16.11 -0.49
N GLY A 36 -10.97 15.30 0.56
CA GLY A 36 -12.03 14.86 1.47
C GLY A 36 -12.98 13.81 0.89
N LEU A 37 -12.69 13.29 -0.30
CA LEU A 37 -13.53 12.31 -1.00
C LEU A 37 -13.31 10.88 -0.51
N PHE A 38 -12.20 10.63 0.18
CA PHE A 38 -11.84 9.30 0.66
C PHE A 38 -11.31 9.32 2.10
N PRO A 39 -12.18 9.40 3.13
CA PRO A 39 -11.78 9.55 4.53
C PRO A 39 -11.29 8.22 5.13
N PHE A 40 -10.12 7.73 4.70
CA PHE A 40 -9.54 6.49 5.22
C PHE A 40 -9.15 6.58 6.71
N ASP A 41 -8.91 7.79 7.22
CA ASP A 41 -8.57 8.05 8.62
C ASP A 41 -9.63 7.50 9.60
N LYS A 42 -10.91 7.50 9.20
CA LYS A 42 -12.01 6.95 10.02
C LYS A 42 -12.00 5.43 10.13
N LEU A 43 -11.25 4.75 9.27
CA LEU A 43 -11.16 3.28 9.22
C LEU A 43 -9.92 2.77 9.95
N ILE A 44 -8.98 3.67 10.28
CA ILE A 44 -7.72 3.33 10.90
C ILE A 44 -7.87 3.36 12.41
N THR A 45 -7.42 2.30 13.05
CA THR A 45 -7.28 2.25 14.51
C THR A 45 -5.81 2.04 14.82
N PHE A 46 -5.27 2.87 15.70
CA PHE A 46 -3.85 2.79 16.04
C PHE A 46 -3.66 1.94 17.29
N TYR A 47 -2.61 1.13 17.25
CA TYR A 47 -2.14 0.31 18.37
C TYR A 47 -0.63 0.50 18.52
N GLU A 48 -0.12 0.37 19.73
CA GLU A 48 1.33 0.36 19.94
C GLU A 48 1.92 -1.00 19.52
N PHE A 49 3.22 -1.05 19.25
CA PHE A 49 3.87 -2.27 18.73
C PHE A 49 3.79 -3.46 19.70
N ASP A 50 3.77 -3.19 21.01
CA ASP A 50 3.58 -4.19 22.07
C ASP A 50 2.14 -4.74 22.13
N GLU A 51 1.16 -4.04 21.55
CA GLU A 51 -0.25 -4.43 21.48
C GLU A 51 -0.60 -5.25 20.22
N ILE A 52 0.38 -5.82 19.53
CA ILE A 52 0.19 -6.56 18.26
C ILE A 52 -0.91 -7.63 18.32
N ASN A 53 -0.99 -8.38 19.42
CA ASN A 53 -2.01 -9.43 19.59
C ASN A 53 -3.41 -8.83 19.72
N ALA A 54 -3.54 -7.69 20.39
CA ALA A 54 -4.81 -6.98 20.50
C ALA A 54 -5.24 -6.39 19.14
N ALA A 55 -4.29 -5.84 18.37
CA ALA A 55 -4.53 -5.35 17.02
C ALA A 55 -5.03 -6.46 16.08
N ILE A 56 -4.44 -7.65 16.13
CA ILE A 56 -4.87 -8.82 15.34
C ILE A 56 -6.28 -9.24 15.72
N HIS A 57 -6.55 -9.43 17.02
CA HIS A 57 -7.87 -9.82 17.49
C HIS A 57 -8.95 -8.77 17.13
N ALA A 58 -8.62 -7.48 17.21
CA ALA A 58 -9.51 -6.41 16.79
C ALA A 58 -9.79 -6.44 15.27
N SER A 59 -8.82 -6.85 14.46
CA SER A 59 -9.01 -7.06 13.01
C SER A 59 -9.93 -8.25 12.72
N GLU A 60 -9.76 -9.36 13.44
CA GLU A 60 -10.53 -10.60 13.24
C GLU A 60 -11.99 -10.44 13.66
N THR A 61 -12.21 -9.71 14.77
CA THR A 61 -13.54 -9.43 15.29
C THR A 61 -14.25 -8.28 14.58
N GLY A 62 -13.54 -7.56 13.71
CA GLY A 62 -14.07 -6.40 12.98
C GLY A 62 -14.23 -5.13 13.84
N VAL A 63 -13.67 -5.13 15.04
CA VAL A 63 -13.60 -3.94 15.91
C VAL A 63 -12.71 -2.87 15.29
N ALA A 64 -11.59 -3.28 14.67
CA ALA A 64 -10.72 -2.42 13.89
C ALA A 64 -10.75 -2.86 12.42
N ILE A 65 -11.19 -1.96 11.52
CA ILE A 65 -11.25 -2.25 10.07
C ILE A 65 -9.84 -2.30 9.47
N LYS A 66 -8.97 -1.37 9.89
CA LYS A 66 -7.56 -1.35 9.48
C LYS A 66 -6.67 -0.97 10.67
N PRO A 67 -6.23 -1.94 11.50
CA PRO A 67 -5.28 -1.64 12.56
C PRO A 67 -3.92 -1.23 11.97
N VAL A 68 -3.32 -0.18 12.52
CA VAL A 68 -1.97 0.31 12.18
C VAL A 68 -1.12 0.32 13.44
N LEU A 69 0.00 -0.40 13.41
CA LEU A 69 0.95 -0.42 14.50
C LEU A 69 1.84 0.82 14.42
N ARG A 70 1.96 1.55 15.53
CA ARG A 70 2.97 2.60 15.67
C ARG A 70 4.27 1.96 16.18
N MET A 71 5.37 2.30 15.53
CA MET A 71 6.72 1.98 16.00
C MET A 71 7.32 3.29 16.50
N ALA A 72 7.20 3.56 17.79
CA ALA A 72 7.80 4.72 18.46
C ALA A 72 9.22 4.41 18.94
#